data_AF-A0A8T2PLX7-F1
#
_entry.id   AF-A0A8T2PLX7-F1
#
_cell.length_a   1.000
_cell.length_b   1.000
_cell.length_c   1.000
_cell.angle_alpha   90.00
_cell.angle_beta   90.00
_cell.angle_gamma   90.00
#
_symmetry.space_group_name_H-M   'P 1'
#
loop_
_entity.id
_entity.type
_entity.pdbx_description
1 polymer ?
#
loop_
_entity_poly.entity_id
_entity_poly.type
_entity_poly.pdbx_seq_one_letter_code
_entity_poly.pdbx_strand_id
1 'polypeptide(L)'
;MASGGEGKSSPPATPNKHSNRLARERSPYLLQHAHNPVDWFPWGQEAFDKAKSEDKPIFLSVGYSTCHWCHVMERESFEDEEIGRILSDNFVCIKVDREERPDVDKVYMTFVQATSGGGGWPMSVWLTPDLRPFIGGTYFPPRDTGLRPGFRTILMRIIEQWQSNRSALESSGERVIDALKKGSAIAARPGETPPPASDVAQRCFLQLANSYEEEYGGFRDAPKFPTPVNLMFLMTFWAANRSTAEGAEALQMTLHTLRMMALGGIHDHVAQGFHRYSTDFSWHVPHFEKMLYDQAQLAVAYITAYQVSGEQFFADVARDVLLYVSRDLSDKSGGFYSAEDADSLPTAESSEKREGAFCVWTAGEIRDLLGETVEGAKGGATQAEIFMHHYGVKEQGNVEPEQDPHGELLGQNVLIVRYSVELTAAQFDLSVEKVEEVLAAGRERLAQVRKGRPPPHLDTKMLSSWNGKIDTGQPSE
;
A
#
# COMPACT_ATOMS: atom_id res chain seq x y z
N MET A 1 12.30 -43.08 -30.49
CA MET A 1 11.33 -43.50 -29.46
C MET A 1 11.90 -43.09 -28.13
N ALA A 2 11.36 -42.02 -27.55
CA ALA A 2 12.04 -41.20 -26.55
C ALA A 2 12.14 -41.91 -25.18
N SER A 3 13.36 -41.93 -24.67
CA SER A 3 13.81 -42.43 -23.38
C SER A 3 13.32 -41.58 -22.22
N GLY A 4 12.95 -42.23 -21.11
CA GLY A 4 12.55 -41.59 -19.86
C GLY A 4 13.67 -40.78 -19.22
N GLY A 5 13.33 -39.56 -18.80
CA GLY A 5 14.16 -38.72 -17.94
C GLY A 5 13.73 -38.89 -16.49
N GLU A 6 14.68 -39.30 -15.66
CA GLU A 6 14.56 -39.30 -14.20
C GLU A 6 14.36 -37.86 -13.71
N GLY A 7 13.23 -37.60 -13.05
CA GLY A 7 12.98 -36.35 -12.36
C GLY A 7 13.96 -36.19 -11.21
N LYS A 8 14.78 -35.14 -11.26
CA LYS A 8 15.59 -34.69 -10.12
C LYS A 8 14.66 -34.40 -8.95
N SER A 9 14.76 -35.19 -7.90
CA SER A 9 14.12 -34.95 -6.61
C SER A 9 14.58 -33.61 -6.04
N SER A 10 13.64 -32.72 -5.77
CA SER A 10 13.87 -31.53 -4.94
C SER A 10 14.55 -31.92 -3.62
N PRO A 11 15.48 -31.12 -3.09
CA PRO A 11 16.08 -31.39 -1.79
C PRO A 11 14.97 -31.42 -0.71
N PRO A 12 15.08 -32.29 0.30
CA PRO A 12 14.07 -32.38 1.35
C PRO A 12 14.00 -31.04 2.10
N ALA A 13 12.80 -30.47 2.17
CA ALA A 13 12.54 -29.31 3.00
C ALA A 13 12.94 -29.62 4.45
N THR A 14 13.71 -28.72 5.06
CA THR A 14 14.04 -28.77 6.48
C THR A 14 12.74 -28.90 7.29
N PRO A 15 12.62 -29.84 8.24
CA PRO A 15 11.39 -29.98 9.02
C PRO A 15 11.13 -28.68 9.80
N ASN A 16 9.94 -28.12 9.63
CA ASN A 16 9.55 -26.89 10.33
C ASN A 16 9.60 -27.12 11.84
N LYS A 17 10.37 -26.27 12.54
CA LYS A 17 10.65 -26.40 13.98
C LYS A 17 9.41 -26.22 14.84
N HIS A 18 8.47 -25.38 14.37
CA HIS A 18 7.21 -25.07 15.04
C HIS A 18 6.03 -25.28 14.09
N SER A 19 4.86 -25.55 14.65
CA SER A 19 3.60 -25.53 13.91
C SER A 19 2.49 -25.10 14.87
N ASN A 20 1.76 -24.06 14.50
CA ASN A 20 0.63 -23.52 15.26
C ASN A 20 -0.70 -23.74 14.51
N ARG A 21 -1.80 -23.18 15.05
CA ARG A 21 -3.15 -23.41 14.53
C ARG A 21 -3.37 -22.85 13.14
N LEU A 22 -2.59 -21.83 12.73
CA LEU A 22 -2.74 -21.21 11.42
C LEU A 22 -2.42 -22.15 10.26
N ALA A 23 -1.73 -23.28 10.50
CA ALA A 23 -1.49 -24.34 9.52
C ALA A 23 -2.78 -24.94 8.91
N ARG A 24 -3.95 -24.64 9.47
CA ARG A 24 -5.28 -25.10 9.01
C ARG A 24 -6.09 -24.02 8.30
N GLU A 25 -5.58 -22.79 8.24
CA GLU A 25 -6.25 -21.68 7.58
C GLU A 25 -6.15 -21.77 6.06
N ARG A 26 -6.98 -21.01 5.36
CA ARG A 26 -6.97 -20.92 3.89
C ARG A 26 -6.23 -19.69 3.38
N SER A 27 -6.24 -18.61 4.16
CA SER A 27 -5.52 -17.39 3.83
C SER A 27 -4.03 -17.68 3.60
N PRO A 28 -3.48 -17.33 2.43
CA PRO A 28 -2.04 -17.41 2.20
C PRO A 28 -1.24 -16.62 3.24
N TYR A 29 -1.76 -15.47 3.67
CA TYR A 29 -1.16 -14.63 4.70
C TYR A 29 -1.08 -15.35 6.05
N LEU A 30 -2.16 -15.99 6.50
CA LEU A 30 -2.14 -16.72 7.78
C LEU A 30 -1.24 -17.95 7.72
N LEU A 31 -1.23 -18.65 6.59
CA LEU A 31 -0.37 -19.82 6.38
C LEU A 31 1.13 -19.47 6.41
N GLN A 32 1.53 -18.27 5.98
CA GLN A 32 2.92 -17.80 6.10
C GLN A 32 3.41 -17.83 7.55
N HIS A 33 2.54 -17.50 8.50
CA HIS A 33 2.86 -17.48 9.93
C HIS A 33 2.67 -18.82 10.66
N ALA A 34 2.30 -19.89 9.96
CA ALA A 34 1.94 -21.18 10.55
C ALA A 34 3.09 -21.88 11.28
N HIS A 35 4.33 -21.46 10.99
CA HIS A 35 5.56 -22.07 11.50
C HIS A 35 6.39 -21.13 12.38
N ASN A 36 5.82 -19.97 12.75
CA ASN A 36 6.47 -19.04 13.66
C ASN A 36 6.51 -19.62 15.09
N PRO A 37 7.54 -19.28 15.89
CA PRO A 37 7.63 -19.68 17.31
C PRO A 37 6.49 -19.13 18.17
N VAL A 38 5.74 -18.13 17.70
CA VAL A 38 4.53 -17.64 18.35
C VAL A 38 3.39 -18.66 18.21
N ASP A 39 2.72 -19.02 19.31
CA ASP A 39 1.51 -19.86 19.30
C ASP A 39 0.29 -19.06 18.81
N TRP A 40 0.23 -18.86 17.50
CA TRP A 40 -0.85 -18.12 16.86
C TRP A 40 -2.18 -18.88 16.84
N PHE A 41 -3.25 -18.14 17.12
CA PHE A 41 -4.63 -18.51 16.88
C PHE A 41 -5.22 -17.69 15.73
N PRO A 42 -6.12 -18.27 14.92
CA PRO A 42 -7.01 -17.46 14.10
C PRO A 42 -8.00 -16.70 14.99
N TRP A 43 -8.64 -15.66 14.44
CA TRP A 43 -9.71 -14.95 15.14
C TRP A 43 -10.92 -15.87 15.37
N GLY A 44 -11.21 -16.21 16.63
CA GLY A 44 -12.34 -17.08 16.94
C GLY A 44 -12.52 -17.38 18.42
N GLN A 45 -13.63 -18.07 18.72
CA GLN A 45 -14.07 -18.34 20.09
C GLN A 45 -13.03 -19.14 20.90
N GLU A 46 -12.28 -20.05 20.27
CA GLU A 46 -11.22 -20.82 20.95
C GLU A 46 -10.17 -19.90 21.61
N ALA A 47 -9.72 -18.86 20.89
CA ALA A 47 -8.75 -17.91 21.42
C ALA A 47 -9.35 -17.06 22.54
N PHE A 48 -10.62 -16.65 22.39
CA PHE A 48 -11.30 -15.82 23.39
C PHE A 48 -11.56 -16.58 24.68
N ASP A 49 -11.99 -17.84 24.57
CA ASP A 49 -12.21 -18.71 25.72
C ASP A 49 -10.89 -19.00 26.43
N LYS A 50 -9.81 -19.26 25.68
CA LYS A 50 -8.46 -19.42 26.25
C LYS A 50 -8.04 -18.18 27.02
N ALA A 51 -8.18 -16.99 26.43
CA ALA A 51 -7.82 -15.72 27.06
C ALA A 51 -8.58 -15.49 28.37
N LYS A 52 -9.87 -15.84 28.40
CA LYS A 52 -10.70 -15.75 29.61
C LYS A 52 -10.32 -16.79 30.66
N SER A 53 -10.08 -18.03 30.25
CA SER A 53 -9.75 -19.13 31.17
C SER A 53 -8.37 -18.98 31.82
N GLU A 54 -7.40 -18.42 31.09
CA GLU A 54 -6.05 -18.18 31.58
C GLU A 54 -5.85 -16.77 32.15
N ASP A 55 -6.89 -15.93 32.08
CA ASP A 55 -6.86 -14.51 32.47
C ASP A 55 -5.69 -13.72 31.85
N LYS A 56 -5.41 -14.02 30.58
CA LYS A 56 -4.32 -13.43 29.79
C LYS A 56 -4.86 -12.36 28.83
N PRO A 57 -4.13 -11.25 28.64
CA PRO A 57 -4.46 -10.31 27.59
C PRO A 57 -4.26 -10.96 26.21
N ILE A 58 -4.98 -10.46 25.22
CA ILE A 58 -4.86 -10.88 23.83
C ILE A 58 -3.88 -9.95 23.13
N PHE A 59 -2.93 -10.51 22.38
CA PHE A 59 -2.16 -9.77 21.39
C PHE A 59 -2.78 -10.01 20.01
N LEU A 60 -3.43 -9.00 19.45
CA LEU A 60 -4.02 -9.03 18.13
C LEU A 60 -3.05 -8.41 17.11
N SER A 61 -2.62 -9.20 16.13
CA SER A 61 -1.80 -8.75 15.00
C SER A 61 -2.58 -8.90 13.68
N VAL A 62 -2.91 -7.77 13.06
CA VAL A 62 -3.65 -7.71 11.79
C VAL A 62 -2.71 -7.27 10.66
N GLY A 63 -2.79 -7.94 9.51
CA GLY A 63 -2.08 -7.56 8.30
C GLY A 63 -2.68 -8.27 7.08
N TYR A 64 -1.93 -8.33 5.98
CA TYR A 64 -2.32 -8.99 4.74
C TYR A 64 -1.05 -9.35 3.95
N SER A 65 -1.20 -10.23 2.95
CA SER A 65 -0.09 -10.93 2.26
C SER A 65 0.89 -10.03 1.51
N THR A 66 0.42 -8.90 0.99
CA THR A 66 1.21 -8.00 0.12
C THR A 66 1.83 -6.81 0.86
N CYS A 67 1.72 -6.81 2.20
CA CYS A 67 2.17 -5.74 3.09
C CYS A 67 3.67 -5.87 3.44
N HIS A 68 4.52 -4.96 2.92
CA HIS A 68 5.96 -4.94 3.23
C HIS A 68 6.26 -4.92 4.74
N TRP A 69 5.72 -3.93 5.46
CA TRP A 69 5.97 -3.80 6.90
C TRP A 69 5.48 -4.99 7.73
N CYS A 70 4.52 -5.76 7.21
CA CYS A 70 4.05 -6.98 7.85
C CYS A 70 5.10 -8.09 7.74
N HIS A 71 5.76 -8.20 6.58
CA HIS A 71 6.90 -9.11 6.37
C HIS A 71 8.12 -8.70 7.22
N VAL A 72 8.41 -7.39 7.29
CA VAL A 72 9.48 -6.86 8.16
C VAL A 72 9.23 -7.26 9.60
N MET A 73 8.03 -7.02 10.13
CA MET A 73 7.72 -7.36 11.52
C MET A 73 7.71 -8.87 11.78
N GLU A 74 7.32 -9.68 10.80
CA GLU A 74 7.47 -11.13 10.90
C GLU A 74 8.92 -11.54 11.07
N ARG A 75 9.76 -11.20 10.09
CA ARG A 75 11.16 -11.60 10.02
C ARG A 75 11.95 -11.12 11.25
N GLU A 76 11.70 -9.88 11.66
CA GLU A 76 12.45 -9.27 12.75
C GLU A 76 11.94 -9.64 14.14
N SER A 77 10.65 -9.97 14.29
CA SER A 77 10.03 -10.17 15.60
C SER A 77 9.27 -11.48 15.76
N PHE A 78 8.44 -11.89 14.80
CA PHE A 78 7.61 -13.08 14.99
C PHE A 78 8.35 -14.39 14.73
N GLU A 79 9.45 -14.37 13.97
CA GLU A 79 10.38 -15.49 13.77
C GLU A 79 11.42 -15.61 14.90
N ASP A 80 11.61 -14.56 15.70
CA ASP A 80 12.56 -14.55 16.81
C ASP A 80 12.05 -15.43 17.98
N GLU A 81 12.88 -16.38 18.40
CA GLU A 81 12.52 -17.35 19.46
C GLU A 81 12.35 -16.70 20.84
N GLU A 82 13.07 -15.62 21.14
CA GLU A 82 12.93 -14.91 22.42
C GLU A 82 11.58 -14.19 22.47
N ILE A 83 11.26 -13.41 21.43
CA ILE A 83 10.01 -12.67 21.29
C ILE A 83 8.83 -13.65 21.18
N GLY A 84 8.96 -14.72 20.39
CA GLY A 84 7.96 -15.75 20.21
C GLY A 84 7.54 -16.41 21.53
N ARG A 85 8.53 -16.71 22.39
CA ARG A 85 8.27 -17.22 23.74
C ARG A 85 7.64 -16.17 24.66
N ILE A 86 8.13 -14.92 24.66
CA ILE A 86 7.53 -13.84 25.46
C ILE A 86 6.05 -13.68 25.10
N LEU A 87 5.73 -13.69 23.81
CA LEU A 87 4.37 -13.61 23.30
C LEU A 87 3.52 -14.80 23.78
N SER A 88 3.95 -16.03 23.49
CA SER A 88 3.16 -17.24 23.76
C SER A 88 2.96 -17.52 25.26
N ASP A 89 3.94 -17.18 26.10
CA ASP A 89 3.85 -17.42 27.54
C ASP A 89 2.88 -16.44 28.22
N ASN A 90 2.79 -15.20 27.72
CA ASN A 90 2.12 -14.10 28.43
C ASN A 90 0.83 -13.61 27.78
N PHE A 91 0.59 -13.94 26.52
CA PHE A 91 -0.56 -13.46 25.75
C PHE A 91 -1.26 -14.62 25.05
N VAL A 92 -2.55 -14.42 24.73
CA VAL A 92 -3.19 -15.20 23.66
C VAL A 92 -2.97 -14.46 22.35
N CYS A 93 -2.12 -14.99 21.49
CA CYS A 93 -1.72 -14.35 20.25
C CYS A 93 -2.70 -14.69 19.12
N ILE A 94 -3.34 -13.68 18.54
CA ILE A 94 -4.30 -13.83 17.45
C ILE A 94 -3.76 -13.15 16.20
N LYS A 95 -3.68 -13.90 15.09
CA LYS A 95 -3.31 -13.39 13.76
C LYS A 95 -4.56 -13.24 12.90
N VAL A 96 -4.69 -12.11 12.21
CA VAL A 96 -5.85 -11.82 11.35
C VAL A 96 -5.39 -11.34 9.99
N ASP A 97 -5.95 -11.96 8.95
CA ASP A 97 -5.93 -11.42 7.59
C ASP A 97 -7.05 -10.37 7.45
N ARG A 98 -6.63 -9.12 7.22
CA ARG A 98 -7.53 -7.99 6.99
C ARG A 98 -8.49 -8.23 5.83
N GLU A 99 -8.03 -8.92 4.79
CA GLU A 99 -8.79 -9.14 3.57
C GLU A 99 -9.96 -10.11 3.80
N GLU A 100 -9.79 -11.07 4.73
CA GLU A 100 -10.86 -11.97 5.16
C GLU A 100 -11.74 -11.35 6.25
N ARG A 101 -11.17 -10.53 7.14
CA ARG A 101 -11.85 -9.91 8.29
C ARG A 101 -11.71 -8.37 8.33
N PRO A 102 -12.23 -7.66 7.32
CA PRO A 102 -12.17 -6.19 7.27
C PRO A 102 -13.01 -5.55 8.39
N ASP A 103 -13.97 -6.27 8.94
CA ASP A 103 -14.77 -5.87 10.10
C ASP A 103 -13.91 -5.73 11.37
N VAL A 104 -13.06 -6.72 11.63
CA VAL A 104 -12.12 -6.73 12.77
C VAL A 104 -11.09 -5.63 12.60
N ASP A 105 -10.48 -5.56 11.40
CA ASP A 105 -9.50 -4.53 11.05
C ASP A 105 -10.04 -3.12 11.31
N LYS A 106 -11.24 -2.81 10.79
CA LYS A 106 -11.83 -1.48 10.91
C LYS A 106 -12.04 -1.04 12.36
N VAL A 107 -12.55 -1.94 13.21
CA VAL A 107 -12.81 -1.64 14.63
C VAL A 107 -11.51 -1.27 15.35
N TYR A 108 -10.47 -2.08 15.18
CA TYR A 108 -9.22 -1.88 15.91
C TYR A 108 -8.33 -0.80 15.28
N MET A 109 -8.38 -0.59 13.96
CA MET A 109 -7.71 0.53 13.30
C MET A 109 -8.28 1.87 13.77
N THR A 110 -9.60 1.94 13.96
CA THR A 110 -10.25 3.15 14.53
C THR A 110 -9.70 3.47 15.93
N PHE A 111 -9.46 2.44 16.75
CA PHE A 111 -8.82 2.61 18.06
C PHE A 111 -7.37 3.09 17.95
N VAL A 112 -6.57 2.50 17.06
CA VAL A 112 -5.17 2.92 16.85
C VAL A 112 -5.11 4.37 16.37
N GLN A 113 -5.92 4.74 15.38
CA GLN A 113 -5.99 6.13 14.88
C GLN A 113 -6.38 7.13 15.95
N ALA A 114 -7.34 6.78 16.82
CA ALA A 114 -7.78 7.66 17.89
C ALA A 114 -6.76 7.83 19.02
N THR A 115 -5.86 6.85 19.21
CA THR A 115 -4.89 6.87 20.31
C THR A 115 -3.50 7.36 19.88
N SER A 116 -3.10 7.13 18.63
CA SER A 116 -1.78 7.50 18.11
C SER A 116 -1.80 8.69 17.13
N GLY A 117 -2.98 9.09 16.63
CA GLY A 117 -3.12 10.11 15.58
C GLY A 117 -2.83 9.60 14.16
N GLY A 118 -2.40 8.34 14.01
CA GLY A 118 -2.09 7.70 12.73
C GLY A 118 -2.53 6.23 12.70
N GLY A 119 -2.39 5.58 11.55
CA GLY A 119 -2.76 4.17 11.40
C GLY A 119 -2.03 3.54 10.23
N GLY A 120 -1.96 2.21 10.23
CA GLY A 120 -1.25 1.45 9.21
C GLY A 120 -1.08 -0.01 9.61
N TRP A 121 -0.48 -0.79 8.72
CA TRP A 121 -0.19 -2.20 8.95
C TRP A 121 1.32 -2.42 8.99
N PRO A 122 1.82 -3.40 9.77
CA PRO A 122 1.07 -4.33 10.62
C PRO A 122 0.42 -3.60 11.78
N MET A 123 -0.81 -3.99 12.12
CA MET A 123 -1.53 -3.40 13.25
C MET A 123 -1.37 -4.30 14.46
N SER A 124 -0.80 -3.76 15.53
CA SER A 124 -0.47 -4.46 16.78
C SER A 124 -1.29 -3.89 17.93
N VAL A 125 -2.24 -4.67 18.45
CA VAL A 125 -3.22 -4.18 19.44
C VAL A 125 -3.32 -5.18 20.60
N TRP A 126 -3.32 -4.67 21.82
CA TRP A 126 -3.51 -5.47 23.02
C TRP A 126 -4.92 -5.28 23.56
N LEU A 127 -5.61 -6.40 23.75
CA LEU A 127 -7.00 -6.45 24.18
C LEU A 127 -7.12 -7.15 25.53
N THR A 128 -8.13 -6.77 26.30
CA THR A 128 -8.58 -7.60 27.44
C THR A 128 -9.17 -8.92 26.94
N PRO A 129 -9.37 -9.93 27.82
CA PRO A 129 -10.10 -11.15 27.47
C PRO A 129 -11.52 -10.92 26.92
N ASP A 130 -12.11 -9.75 27.17
CA ASP A 130 -13.40 -9.31 26.65
C ASP A 130 -13.29 -8.46 25.37
N LEU A 131 -12.16 -8.55 24.67
CA LEU A 131 -11.88 -7.94 23.36
C LEU A 131 -11.80 -6.41 23.35
N ARG A 132 -11.66 -5.79 24.53
CA ARG A 132 -11.55 -4.33 24.67
C ARG A 132 -10.11 -3.89 24.45
N PRO A 133 -9.81 -3.04 23.45
CA PRO A 133 -8.45 -2.56 23.23
C PRO A 133 -8.02 -1.59 24.32
N PHE A 134 -6.77 -1.70 24.78
CA PHE A 134 -6.19 -0.78 25.76
C PHE A 134 -4.86 -0.17 25.31
N ILE A 135 -4.10 -0.85 24.45
CA ILE A 135 -2.88 -0.32 23.80
C ILE A 135 -2.90 -0.74 22.33
N GLY A 136 -2.39 0.13 21.46
CA GLY A 136 -2.29 -0.16 20.03
C GLY A 136 -1.20 0.66 19.35
N GLY A 137 -0.68 0.13 18.26
CA GLY A 137 0.28 0.79 17.39
C GLY A 137 0.41 0.04 16.07
N THR A 138 1.34 0.49 15.23
CA THR A 138 1.62 -0.13 13.94
C THR A 138 2.84 -1.04 14.05
N TYR A 139 3.92 -0.70 13.33
CA TYR A 139 5.20 -1.38 13.39
C TYR A 139 5.97 -1.01 14.67
N PHE A 140 6.56 -2.02 15.31
CA PHE A 140 7.51 -1.85 16.41
C PHE A 140 8.82 -2.58 16.06
N PRO A 141 9.98 -1.91 16.08
CA PRO A 141 11.26 -2.58 15.83
C PRO A 141 11.54 -3.59 16.93
N PRO A 142 12.25 -4.71 16.68
CA PRO A 142 12.42 -5.77 17.69
C PRO A 142 13.16 -5.29 18.95
N ARG A 143 14.09 -4.34 18.78
CA ARG A 143 14.96 -3.77 19.82
C ARG A 143 14.73 -2.26 19.90
N ASP A 144 15.12 -1.66 21.03
CA ASP A 144 15.03 -0.21 21.23
C ASP A 144 15.90 0.53 20.19
N THR A 145 15.33 1.52 19.51
CA THR A 145 16.02 2.34 18.52
C THR A 145 16.00 3.80 18.95
N GLY A 146 17.13 4.28 19.50
CA GLY A 146 17.29 5.67 19.93
C GLY A 146 16.14 6.17 20.83
N LEU A 147 15.20 6.90 20.23
CA LEU A 147 14.03 7.49 20.90
C LEU A 147 12.79 6.59 20.97
N ARG A 148 12.78 5.43 20.31
CA ARG A 148 11.60 4.54 20.23
C ARG A 148 11.85 3.23 20.96
N PRO A 149 10.98 2.84 21.91
CA PRO A 149 11.06 1.53 22.53
C PRO A 149 10.77 0.44 21.50
N GLY A 150 11.54 -0.64 21.55
CA GLY A 150 11.35 -1.81 20.73
C GLY A 150 10.22 -2.68 21.24
N PHE A 151 9.79 -3.61 20.39
CA PHE A 151 8.69 -4.52 20.61
C PHE A 151 8.90 -5.34 21.88
N ARG A 152 10.11 -5.85 22.13
CA ARG A 152 10.45 -6.53 23.38
C ARG A 152 10.19 -5.66 24.62
N THR A 153 10.63 -4.40 24.60
CA THR A 153 10.45 -3.46 25.71
C THR A 153 8.97 -3.14 25.92
N ILE A 154 8.21 -2.97 24.83
CA ILE A 154 6.77 -2.77 24.88
C ILE A 154 6.07 -3.98 25.51
N LEU A 155 6.38 -5.20 25.07
CA LEU A 155 5.81 -6.43 25.62
C LEU A 155 6.04 -6.54 27.12
N MET A 156 7.28 -6.33 27.58
CA MET A 156 7.62 -6.42 29.00
C MET A 156 6.86 -5.38 29.85
N ARG A 157 6.72 -4.14 29.36
CA ARG A 157 5.94 -3.11 30.05
C ARG A 157 4.46 -3.46 30.14
N ILE A 158 3.89 -4.04 29.07
CA ILE A 158 2.49 -4.46 29.07
C ILE A 158 2.27 -5.60 30.07
N ILE A 159 3.18 -6.58 30.12
CA ILE A 159 3.12 -7.70 31.09
C ILE A 159 3.15 -7.16 32.52
N GLU A 160 4.08 -6.26 32.83
CA GLU A 160 4.21 -5.65 34.16
C GLU A 160 2.94 -4.88 34.54
N GLN A 161 2.40 -4.05 33.63
CA GLN A 161 1.19 -3.29 33.89
C GLN A 161 -0.06 -4.17 34.01
N TRP A 162 -0.14 -5.26 33.25
CA TRP A 162 -1.25 -6.23 33.38
C TRP A 162 -1.26 -6.89 34.76
N GLN A 163 -0.09 -7.23 35.30
CA GLN A 163 0.02 -7.86 36.62
C GLN A 163 -0.15 -6.87 37.78
N SER A 164 0.42 -5.67 37.66
CA SER A 164 0.52 -4.71 38.78
C SER A 164 -0.57 -3.63 38.77
N ASN A 165 -1.17 -3.33 37.62
CA ASN A 165 -2.03 -2.15 37.43
C ASN A 165 -3.14 -2.35 36.39
N ARG A 166 -3.76 -3.54 36.38
CA ARG A 166 -4.80 -3.92 35.41
C ARG A 166 -5.95 -2.93 35.31
N SER A 167 -6.48 -2.48 36.44
CA SER A 167 -7.63 -1.58 36.48
C SER A 167 -7.36 -0.26 35.76
N ALA A 168 -6.13 0.25 35.84
CA ALA A 168 -5.74 1.45 35.11
C ALA A 168 -5.72 1.21 33.59
N LEU A 169 -5.16 0.09 33.11
CA LEU A 169 -5.16 -0.29 31.70
C LEU A 169 -6.59 -0.42 31.15
N GLU A 170 -7.45 -1.16 31.84
CA GLU A 170 -8.84 -1.37 31.45
C GLU A 170 -9.60 -0.04 31.41
N SER A 171 -9.45 0.80 32.43
CA SER A 171 -10.10 2.13 32.47
C SER A 171 -9.64 3.04 31.32
N SER A 172 -8.38 2.92 30.89
CA SER A 172 -7.84 3.71 29.79
C SER A 172 -8.45 3.29 28.45
N GLY A 173 -8.52 1.98 28.21
CA GLY A 173 -9.20 1.42 27.04
C GLY A 173 -10.68 1.82 26.98
N GLU A 174 -11.39 1.72 28.11
CA GLU A 174 -12.80 2.12 28.20
C GLU A 174 -13.04 3.59 27.84
N ARG A 175 -12.19 4.51 28.32
CA ARG A 175 -12.32 5.94 27.99
C ARG A 175 -12.20 6.19 26.49
N VAL A 176 -11.29 5.51 25.80
CA VAL A 176 -11.11 5.63 24.35
C VAL A 176 -12.32 5.05 23.62
N ILE A 177 -12.79 3.87 24.01
CA ILE A 177 -13.98 3.23 23.42
C ILE A 177 -15.21 4.12 23.60
N ASP A 178 -15.39 4.73 24.77
CA ASP A 178 -16.51 5.63 25.03
C ASP A 178 -16.42 6.93 24.20
N ALA A 179 -15.23 7.48 24.02
CA ALA A 179 -15.02 8.61 23.13
C ALA A 179 -15.36 8.26 21.68
N LEU A 180 -14.91 7.08 21.20
CA LEU A 180 -15.22 6.57 19.87
C LEU A 180 -16.72 6.32 19.68
N LYS A 181 -17.40 5.72 20.67
CA LYS A 181 -18.86 5.52 20.64
C LYS A 181 -19.61 6.84 20.57
N LYS A 182 -19.19 7.85 21.33
CA LYS A 182 -19.79 9.19 21.30
C LYS A 182 -19.58 9.89 19.95
N GLY A 183 -18.43 9.68 19.29
CA GLY A 183 -18.16 10.20 17.95
C GLY A 183 -18.87 9.43 16.83
N SER A 184 -19.09 8.13 17.01
CA SER A 184 -19.75 7.24 16.03
C SER A 184 -21.28 7.24 16.14
N ALA A 185 -21.81 7.56 17.32
CA ALA A 185 -23.23 7.75 17.56
C ALA A 185 -23.69 9.10 17.01
N ILE A 186 -23.61 9.25 15.68
CA ILE A 186 -24.37 10.26 14.95
C ILE A 186 -25.81 9.73 14.83
N ALA A 187 -26.45 9.51 15.98
CA ALA A 187 -27.90 9.39 16.05
C ALA A 187 -28.41 10.78 16.39
N ALA A 188 -29.23 11.35 15.51
CA ALA A 188 -29.97 12.57 15.84
C ALA A 188 -30.68 12.34 17.17
N ARG A 189 -30.54 13.28 18.12
CA ARG A 189 -31.33 13.18 19.35
C ARG A 189 -32.81 13.18 18.97
N PRO A 190 -33.69 12.50 19.73
CA PRO A 190 -35.12 12.53 19.42
C PRO A 190 -35.61 13.99 19.30
N GLY A 191 -36.04 14.39 18.09
CA GLY A 191 -36.46 15.76 17.78
C GLY A 191 -35.44 16.64 17.06
N GLU A 192 -34.20 16.20 16.85
CA GLU A 192 -33.22 16.89 15.99
C GLU A 192 -33.33 16.39 14.54
N THR A 193 -33.37 17.31 13.59
CA THR A 193 -33.22 16.98 12.17
C THR A 193 -31.75 16.97 11.80
N PRO A 194 -31.29 16.05 10.93
CA PRO A 194 -29.94 16.10 10.37
C PRO A 194 -29.67 17.47 9.71
N PRO A 195 -28.41 17.94 9.71
CA PRO A 195 -28.05 19.17 9.02
C PRO A 195 -28.36 19.06 7.52
N PRO A 196 -28.67 20.18 6.82
CA PRO A 196 -28.86 20.18 5.38
C PRO A 196 -27.64 19.59 4.65
N ALA A 197 -27.88 18.80 3.60
CA ALA A 197 -26.81 18.17 2.83
C ALA A 197 -25.82 19.20 2.22
N SER A 198 -26.32 20.39 1.85
CA SER A 198 -25.50 21.52 1.39
C SER A 198 -24.48 21.98 2.43
N ASP A 199 -24.90 22.07 3.69
CA ASP A 199 -24.06 22.55 4.78
C ASP A 199 -22.97 21.52 5.12
N VAL A 200 -23.33 20.24 5.06
CA VAL A 200 -22.39 19.13 5.23
C VAL A 200 -21.37 19.11 4.09
N ALA A 201 -21.84 19.24 2.84
CA ALA A 201 -20.98 19.30 1.67
C ALA A 201 -20.01 20.50 1.75
N GLN A 202 -20.51 21.69 2.12
CA GLN A 202 -19.67 22.87 2.28
C GLN A 202 -18.59 22.68 3.35
N ARG A 203 -18.94 22.08 4.51
CA ARG A 203 -17.97 21.79 5.57
C ARG A 203 -16.91 20.79 5.11
N CYS A 204 -17.31 19.76 4.39
CA CYS A 204 -16.38 18.76 3.85
C CYS A 204 -15.43 19.38 2.82
N PHE A 205 -15.95 20.23 1.92
CA PHE A 205 -15.13 21.00 0.99
C PHE A 205 -14.12 21.88 1.73
N LEU A 206 -14.56 22.70 2.69
CA LEU A 206 -13.67 23.57 3.45
C LEU A 206 -12.58 22.78 4.20
N GLN A 207 -12.90 21.60 4.73
CA GLN A 207 -11.92 20.75 5.38
C GLN A 207 -10.85 20.26 4.38
N LEU A 208 -11.26 19.84 3.18
CA LEU A 208 -10.33 19.39 2.14
C LEU A 208 -9.49 20.56 1.61
N ALA A 209 -10.10 21.70 1.31
CA ALA A 209 -9.41 22.91 0.84
C ALA A 209 -8.35 23.37 1.86
N ASN A 210 -8.68 23.39 3.15
CA ASN A 210 -7.71 23.76 4.21
C ASN A 210 -6.55 22.77 4.39
N SER A 211 -6.70 21.53 3.90
CA SER A 211 -5.67 20.49 3.97
C SER A 211 -4.93 20.27 2.65
N TYR A 212 -5.33 21.00 1.60
CA TYR A 212 -4.81 20.82 0.26
C TYR A 212 -3.36 21.30 0.17
N GLU A 213 -2.54 20.49 -0.49
CA GLU A 213 -1.13 20.76 -0.72
C GLU A 213 -0.96 21.18 -2.20
N GLU A 214 -0.55 22.43 -2.43
CA GLU A 214 -0.59 23.04 -3.77
C GLU A 214 0.55 22.59 -4.70
N GLU A 215 1.73 22.23 -4.17
CA GLU A 215 2.93 21.94 -4.96
C GLU A 215 2.82 20.58 -5.67
N TYR A 216 2.35 19.54 -4.98
CA TYR A 216 2.20 18.19 -5.51
C TYR A 216 0.77 17.65 -5.43
N GLY A 217 -0.22 18.45 -4.99
CA GLY A 217 -1.61 18.02 -4.86
C GLY A 217 -1.83 17.07 -3.67
N GLY A 218 -3.07 16.65 -3.42
CA GLY A 218 -3.42 15.80 -2.27
C GLY A 218 -3.74 16.60 -1.00
N PHE A 219 -4.05 15.88 0.08
CA PHE A 219 -4.73 16.46 1.27
C PHE A 219 -4.04 16.14 2.60
N ARG A 220 -2.82 15.61 2.54
CA ARG A 220 -1.98 15.24 3.69
C ARG A 220 -0.51 15.31 3.28
N ASP A 221 0.34 15.48 4.28
CA ASP A 221 1.80 15.31 4.15
C ASP A 221 2.17 13.83 3.89
N ALA A 222 3.47 13.53 3.95
CA ALA A 222 4.00 12.17 3.86
C ALA A 222 3.59 11.29 5.06
N PRO A 223 3.24 10.00 4.84
CA PRO A 223 3.05 9.34 3.55
C PRO A 223 1.74 9.76 2.86
N LYS A 224 1.75 9.86 1.52
CA LYS A 224 0.61 10.29 0.72
C LYS A 224 -0.16 9.12 0.11
N PHE A 225 -1.46 9.09 0.38
CA PHE A 225 -2.41 8.12 -0.16
C PHE A 225 -3.28 8.75 -1.25
N PRO A 226 -3.61 8.03 -2.34
CA PRO A 226 -4.43 8.59 -3.42
C PRO A 226 -5.83 9.07 -2.99
N THR A 227 -6.44 8.42 -2.00
CA THR A 227 -7.78 8.75 -1.46
C THR A 227 -8.85 9.12 -2.51
N PRO A 228 -9.13 8.26 -3.53
CA PRO A 228 -10.00 8.64 -4.65
C PRO A 228 -11.41 9.08 -4.24
N VAL A 229 -11.91 8.62 -3.09
CA VAL A 229 -13.20 9.04 -2.52
C VAL A 229 -13.28 10.56 -2.25
N ASN A 230 -12.17 11.19 -1.85
CA ASN A 230 -12.11 12.65 -1.66
C ASN A 230 -12.19 13.36 -3.01
N LEU A 231 -11.50 12.83 -4.02
CA LEU A 231 -11.51 13.36 -5.39
C LEU A 231 -12.90 13.25 -6.03
N MET A 232 -13.57 12.11 -5.85
CA MET A 232 -14.95 11.90 -6.30
C MET A 232 -15.94 12.83 -5.60
N PHE A 233 -15.75 13.06 -4.30
CA PHE A 233 -16.52 14.06 -3.57
C PHE A 233 -16.31 15.47 -4.13
N LEU A 234 -15.06 15.89 -4.37
CA LEU A 234 -14.76 17.22 -4.91
C LEU A 234 -15.33 17.42 -6.32
N MET A 235 -15.30 16.40 -7.18
CA MET A 235 -15.96 16.46 -8.50
C MET A 235 -17.49 16.56 -8.37
N THR A 236 -18.08 15.85 -7.40
CA THR A 236 -19.52 15.96 -7.10
C THR A 236 -19.87 17.37 -6.58
N PHE A 237 -19.03 17.91 -5.69
CA PHE A 237 -19.17 19.26 -5.15
C PHE A 237 -19.05 20.31 -6.26
N TRP A 238 -18.07 20.18 -7.16
CA TRP A 238 -17.96 21.02 -8.35
C TRP A 238 -19.23 20.95 -9.20
N ALA A 239 -19.75 19.76 -9.48
CA ALA A 239 -20.93 19.59 -10.33
C ALA A 239 -22.16 20.34 -9.78
N ALA A 240 -22.30 20.43 -8.46
CA ALA A 240 -23.35 21.19 -7.79
C ALA A 240 -23.07 22.71 -7.71
N ASN A 241 -21.80 23.13 -7.80
CA ASN A 241 -21.34 24.50 -7.54
C ASN A 241 -20.56 25.12 -8.71
N ARG A 242 -20.81 24.69 -9.96
CA ARG A 242 -20.00 25.03 -11.15
C ARG A 242 -19.74 26.52 -11.37
N SER A 243 -20.68 27.38 -10.98
CA SER A 243 -20.61 28.83 -11.19
C SER A 243 -19.97 29.59 -10.02
N THR A 244 -19.40 28.89 -9.05
CA THR A 244 -18.79 29.48 -7.83
C THR A 244 -17.26 29.34 -7.87
N ALA A 245 -16.57 30.18 -7.10
CA ALA A 245 -15.11 30.06 -6.95
C ALA A 245 -14.74 28.74 -6.26
N GLU A 246 -15.51 28.33 -5.24
CA GLU A 246 -15.31 27.09 -4.51
C GLU A 246 -15.48 25.85 -5.41
N GLY A 247 -16.45 25.88 -6.33
CA GLY A 247 -16.62 24.84 -7.32
C GLY A 247 -15.40 24.73 -8.24
N ALA A 248 -14.90 25.86 -8.76
CA ALA A 248 -13.71 25.88 -9.61
C ALA A 248 -12.46 25.37 -8.87
N GLU A 249 -12.29 25.76 -7.60
CA GLU A 249 -11.23 25.29 -6.71
C GLU A 249 -11.31 23.77 -6.47
N ALA A 250 -12.50 23.23 -6.18
CA ALA A 250 -12.70 21.79 -6.01
C ALA A 250 -12.27 20.97 -7.24
N LEU A 251 -12.60 21.46 -8.43
CA LEU A 251 -12.17 20.83 -9.68
C LEU A 251 -10.65 20.95 -9.86
N GLN A 252 -10.07 22.13 -9.62
CA GLN A 252 -8.64 22.37 -9.75
C GLN A 252 -7.83 21.44 -8.83
N MET A 253 -8.18 21.35 -7.55
CA MET A 253 -7.54 20.45 -6.59
C MET A 253 -7.57 19.00 -7.07
N THR A 254 -8.72 18.57 -7.63
CA THR A 254 -8.89 17.20 -8.13
C THR A 254 -8.00 16.91 -9.33
N LEU A 255 -8.08 17.75 -10.37
CA LEU A 255 -7.32 17.54 -11.61
C LEU A 255 -5.82 17.68 -11.38
N HIS A 256 -5.39 18.59 -10.51
CA HIS A 256 -4.00 18.73 -10.12
C HIS A 256 -3.49 17.49 -9.39
N THR A 257 -4.21 17.03 -8.36
CA THR A 257 -3.83 15.82 -7.60
C THR A 257 -3.72 14.59 -8.50
N LEU A 258 -4.70 14.36 -9.39
CA LEU A 258 -4.66 13.25 -10.34
C LEU A 258 -3.47 13.36 -11.31
N ARG A 259 -3.12 14.57 -11.75
CA ARG A 259 -1.97 14.76 -12.64
C ARG A 259 -0.65 14.49 -11.92
N MET A 260 -0.50 14.99 -10.69
CA MET A 260 0.71 14.77 -9.91
C MET A 260 0.91 13.30 -9.54
N MET A 261 -0.16 12.57 -9.21
CA MET A 261 -0.07 11.11 -9.02
C MET A 261 0.35 10.38 -10.30
N ALA A 262 -0.26 10.71 -11.45
CA ALA A 262 0.03 10.04 -12.72
C ALA A 262 1.45 10.32 -13.26
N LEU A 263 2.05 11.44 -12.86
CA LEU A 263 3.43 11.81 -13.19
C LEU A 263 4.43 11.32 -12.13
N GLY A 264 3.96 10.95 -10.94
CA GLY A 264 4.76 10.48 -9.82
C GLY A 264 5.21 9.02 -9.96
N GLY A 265 6.20 8.62 -9.17
CA GLY A 265 6.67 7.22 -9.12
C GLY A 265 5.71 6.26 -8.42
N ILE A 266 4.62 6.76 -7.83
CA ILE A 266 3.46 5.95 -7.45
C ILE A 266 2.78 5.32 -8.68
N HIS A 267 2.91 5.91 -9.87
CA HIS A 267 2.44 5.33 -11.12
C HIS A 267 3.55 4.49 -11.75
N ASP A 268 3.28 3.22 -12.01
CA ASP A 268 4.27 2.33 -12.63
C ASP A 268 4.40 2.62 -14.13
N HIS A 269 5.35 3.50 -14.47
CA HIS A 269 5.59 3.91 -15.85
C HIS A 269 6.06 2.79 -16.80
N VAL A 270 6.41 1.60 -16.31
CA VAL A 270 6.88 0.48 -17.15
C VAL A 270 5.79 -0.56 -17.35
N ALA A 271 5.12 -0.95 -16.27
CA ALA A 271 4.15 -2.03 -16.25
C ALA A 271 2.73 -1.59 -15.89
N GLN A 272 2.44 -0.29 -15.91
CA GLN A 272 1.09 0.26 -15.72
C GLN A 272 0.51 0.06 -14.32
N GLY A 273 -0.54 0.82 -14.01
CA GLY A 273 -1.23 0.78 -12.73
C GLY A 273 -0.49 1.51 -11.61
N PHE A 274 -1.19 1.71 -10.49
CA PHE A 274 -0.67 2.48 -9.36
C PHE A 274 -0.22 1.59 -8.20
N HIS A 275 0.94 1.90 -7.64
CA HIS A 275 1.32 1.45 -6.31
C HIS A 275 0.41 2.10 -5.26
N ARG A 276 0.31 1.51 -4.08
CA ARG A 276 -0.75 1.85 -3.12
C ARG A 276 -0.63 3.25 -2.53
N TYR A 277 0.58 3.67 -2.15
CA TYR A 277 0.84 4.98 -1.58
C TYR A 277 2.31 5.38 -1.70
N SER A 278 2.58 6.67 -1.56
CA SER A 278 3.93 7.25 -1.57
C SER A 278 4.44 7.48 -0.15
N THR A 279 5.68 7.12 0.13
CA THR A 279 6.35 7.39 1.42
C THR A 279 6.70 8.87 1.58
N ASP A 280 6.78 9.62 0.48
CA ASP A 280 7.06 11.04 0.47
C ASP A 280 5.92 11.92 -0.02
N PHE A 281 6.15 13.24 0.09
CA PHE A 281 5.19 14.28 -0.22
C PHE A 281 5.02 14.55 -1.73
N SER A 282 5.94 14.07 -2.57
CA SER A 282 6.01 14.37 -4.01
C SER A 282 5.46 13.26 -4.91
N TRP A 283 4.83 12.23 -4.32
CA TRP A 283 4.35 11.03 -5.02
C TRP A 283 5.48 10.21 -5.67
N HIS A 284 6.71 10.30 -5.16
CA HIS A 284 7.87 9.70 -5.82
C HIS A 284 8.11 8.25 -5.39
N VAL A 285 8.44 7.99 -4.14
CA VAL A 285 8.86 6.66 -3.66
C VAL A 285 7.63 5.91 -3.15
N PRO A 286 7.18 4.85 -3.83
CA PRO A 286 6.00 4.10 -3.38
C PRO A 286 6.35 3.05 -2.33
N HIS A 287 5.32 2.61 -1.60
CA HIS A 287 5.24 1.20 -1.23
C HIS A 287 4.66 0.41 -2.40
N PHE A 288 5.41 -0.57 -2.89
CA PHE A 288 5.24 -1.10 -4.24
C PHE A 288 4.05 -2.05 -4.44
N GLU A 289 3.33 -2.37 -3.37
CA GLU A 289 2.10 -3.16 -3.42
C GLU A 289 1.06 -2.51 -4.34
N LYS A 290 0.36 -3.34 -5.12
CA LYS A 290 -0.72 -2.90 -6.01
C LYS A 290 -1.99 -3.65 -5.67
N MET A 291 -3.00 -2.91 -5.20
CA MET A 291 -4.26 -3.48 -4.71
C MET A 291 -5.38 -3.28 -5.73
N LEU A 292 -6.19 -4.33 -5.98
CA LEU A 292 -7.30 -4.26 -6.94
C LEU A 292 -8.28 -3.12 -6.63
N TYR A 293 -8.61 -2.91 -5.36
CA TYR A 293 -9.56 -1.86 -4.97
C TYR A 293 -9.02 -0.45 -5.18
N ASP A 294 -7.69 -0.26 -5.15
CA ASP A 294 -7.05 1.02 -5.43
C ASP A 294 -7.09 1.28 -6.94
N GLN A 295 -6.72 0.28 -7.75
CA GLN A 295 -6.87 0.36 -9.22
C GLN A 295 -8.31 0.67 -9.63
N ALA A 296 -9.29 -0.03 -9.07
CA ALA A 296 -10.70 0.17 -9.39
C ALA A 296 -11.17 1.61 -9.13
N GLN A 297 -10.82 2.14 -7.96
CA GLN A 297 -11.24 3.48 -7.56
C GLN A 297 -10.50 4.57 -8.34
N LEU A 298 -9.21 4.35 -8.65
CA LEU A 298 -8.43 5.27 -9.48
C LEU A 298 -8.93 5.29 -10.92
N ALA A 299 -9.23 4.13 -11.51
CA ALA A 299 -9.82 4.06 -12.85
C ALA A 299 -11.10 4.92 -12.93
N VAL A 300 -12.01 4.78 -11.97
CA VAL A 300 -13.24 5.60 -11.91
C VAL A 300 -12.93 7.09 -11.73
N ALA A 301 -11.98 7.46 -10.87
CA ALA A 301 -11.59 8.85 -10.67
C ALA A 301 -11.00 9.48 -11.95
N TYR A 302 -10.11 8.76 -12.65
CA TYR A 302 -9.52 9.23 -13.91
C TYR A 302 -10.55 9.29 -15.06
N ILE A 303 -11.46 8.32 -15.16
CA ILE A 303 -12.58 8.37 -16.13
C ILE A 303 -13.47 9.59 -15.85
N THR A 304 -13.81 9.82 -14.58
CA THR A 304 -14.64 10.96 -14.19
C THR A 304 -13.91 12.28 -14.48
N ALA A 305 -12.61 12.36 -14.18
CA ALA A 305 -11.77 13.52 -14.50
C ALA A 305 -11.78 13.83 -16.00
N TYR A 306 -11.65 12.81 -16.86
CA TYR A 306 -11.80 12.97 -18.31
C TYR A 306 -13.18 13.49 -18.70
N GLN A 307 -14.25 12.94 -18.13
CA GLN A 307 -15.62 13.37 -18.45
C GLN A 307 -15.89 14.84 -18.07
N VAL A 308 -15.28 15.33 -16.98
CA VAL A 308 -15.50 16.71 -16.51
C VAL A 308 -14.55 17.73 -17.15
N SER A 309 -13.32 17.34 -17.50
CA SER A 309 -12.30 18.25 -18.06
C SER A 309 -12.18 18.18 -19.58
N GLY A 310 -12.52 17.04 -20.19
CA GLY A 310 -12.25 16.73 -21.60
C GLY A 310 -10.78 16.45 -21.92
N GLU A 311 -9.88 16.43 -20.92
CA GLU A 311 -8.45 16.26 -21.14
C GLU A 311 -8.07 14.79 -21.38
N GLN A 312 -7.58 14.50 -22.59
CA GLN A 312 -7.24 13.14 -23.04
C GLN A 312 -6.26 12.41 -22.12
N PHE A 313 -5.36 13.16 -21.46
CA PHE A 313 -4.43 12.67 -20.45
C PHE A 313 -5.11 11.77 -19.40
N PHE A 314 -6.25 12.17 -18.83
CA PHE A 314 -6.90 11.38 -17.79
C PHE A 314 -7.52 10.08 -18.34
N ALA A 315 -8.02 10.09 -19.58
CA ALA A 315 -8.51 8.88 -20.23
C ALA A 315 -7.37 7.91 -20.55
N ASP A 316 -6.19 8.41 -20.89
CA ASP A 316 -5.02 7.58 -21.14
C ASP A 316 -4.54 6.89 -19.86
N VAL A 317 -4.50 7.61 -18.72
CA VAL A 317 -4.19 7.03 -17.41
C VAL A 317 -5.26 6.03 -16.97
N ALA A 318 -6.55 6.28 -17.24
CA ALA A 318 -7.60 5.29 -16.96
C ALA A 318 -7.39 3.99 -17.77
N ARG A 319 -7.02 4.10 -19.06
CA ARG A 319 -6.70 2.92 -19.89
C ARG A 319 -5.47 2.18 -19.37
N ASP A 320 -4.45 2.90 -18.95
CA ASP A 320 -3.25 2.35 -18.31
C ASP A 320 -3.62 1.44 -17.12
N VAL A 321 -4.42 1.97 -16.17
CA VAL A 321 -4.89 1.22 -15.01
C VAL A 321 -5.68 -0.03 -15.40
N LEU A 322 -6.60 0.08 -16.36
CA LEU A 322 -7.42 -1.05 -16.82
C LEU A 322 -6.58 -2.11 -17.56
N LEU A 323 -5.53 -1.70 -18.28
CA LEU A 323 -4.58 -2.63 -18.90
C LEU A 323 -3.81 -3.43 -17.86
N TYR A 324 -3.32 -2.80 -16.78
CA TYR A 324 -2.70 -3.52 -15.66
C TYR A 324 -3.68 -4.53 -15.03
N VAL A 325 -4.90 -4.08 -14.67
CA VAL A 325 -5.88 -4.97 -14.02
C VAL A 325 -6.24 -6.16 -14.91
N SER A 326 -6.48 -5.93 -16.20
CA SER A 326 -6.83 -7.01 -17.14
C SER A 326 -5.67 -7.95 -17.45
N ARG A 327 -4.42 -7.47 -17.45
CA ARG A 327 -3.25 -8.29 -17.77
C ARG A 327 -2.74 -9.08 -16.56
N ASP A 328 -2.65 -8.43 -15.40
CA ASP A 328 -1.87 -8.94 -14.26
C ASP A 328 -2.75 -9.39 -13.08
N LEU A 329 -3.94 -8.82 -12.92
CA LEU A 329 -4.86 -9.18 -11.83
C LEU A 329 -6.05 -10.03 -12.29
N SER A 330 -6.17 -10.39 -13.58
CA SER A 330 -7.29 -11.21 -14.07
C SER A 330 -6.98 -12.71 -14.02
N ASP A 331 -8.02 -13.51 -13.78
CA ASP A 331 -7.96 -14.96 -13.90
C ASP A 331 -8.66 -15.45 -15.18
N LYS A 332 -8.12 -16.52 -15.79
CA LYS A 332 -8.66 -17.09 -17.04
C LYS A 332 -10.08 -17.66 -16.89
N SER A 333 -10.50 -18.01 -15.68
CA SER A 333 -11.84 -18.48 -15.36
C SER A 333 -12.83 -17.34 -15.06
N GLY A 334 -12.35 -16.10 -15.04
CA GLY A 334 -13.12 -14.90 -14.72
C GLY A 334 -12.80 -14.36 -13.32
N GLY A 335 -13.16 -13.10 -13.09
CA GLY A 335 -12.84 -12.38 -11.87
C GLY A 335 -11.38 -11.91 -11.80
N PHE A 336 -11.07 -11.27 -10.68
CA PHE A 336 -9.83 -10.57 -10.42
C PHE A 336 -9.26 -10.96 -9.04
N TYR A 337 -7.95 -11.16 -9.02
CA TYR A 337 -7.13 -11.36 -7.83
C TYR A 337 -7.03 -10.08 -7.00
N SER A 338 -6.75 -10.21 -5.70
CA SER A 338 -6.87 -9.09 -4.76
C SER A 338 -5.71 -8.11 -4.84
N ALA A 339 -4.47 -8.59 -5.03
CA ALA A 339 -3.28 -7.76 -4.98
C ALA A 339 -2.01 -8.42 -5.55
N GLU A 340 -1.02 -7.57 -5.84
CA GLU A 340 0.38 -7.91 -6.11
C GLU A 340 1.27 -7.41 -4.96
N ASP A 341 2.20 -8.25 -4.50
CA ASP A 341 3.11 -8.02 -3.37
C ASP A 341 4.07 -6.86 -3.63
N ALA A 342 4.41 -6.10 -2.57
CA ALA A 342 5.46 -5.08 -2.63
C ALA A 342 6.84 -5.71 -2.81
N ASP A 343 7.02 -6.93 -2.28
CA ASP A 343 8.31 -7.59 -2.14
C ASP A 343 8.52 -8.66 -3.22
N SER A 344 9.73 -8.67 -3.79
CA SER A 344 10.15 -9.66 -4.80
C SER A 344 11.62 -10.00 -4.64
N LEU A 345 12.06 -11.12 -5.22
CA LEU A 345 13.48 -11.46 -5.24
C LEU A 345 14.22 -10.56 -6.25
N PRO A 346 15.32 -9.88 -5.87
CA PRO A 346 16.09 -9.07 -6.80
C PRO A 346 16.62 -9.85 -8.01
N THR A 347 17.06 -11.09 -7.79
CA THR A 347 17.47 -12.03 -8.84
C THR A 347 16.97 -13.44 -8.53
N ALA A 348 16.99 -14.34 -9.52
CA ALA A 348 16.57 -15.73 -9.32
C ALA A 348 17.46 -16.50 -8.31
N GLU A 349 18.67 -16.03 -8.07
CA GLU A 349 19.65 -16.58 -7.12
C GLU A 349 19.51 -15.97 -5.72
N SER A 350 18.71 -14.91 -5.55
CA SER A 350 18.51 -14.26 -4.27
C SER A 350 17.68 -15.16 -3.32
N SER A 351 18.04 -15.18 -2.04
CA SER A 351 17.31 -15.91 -1.00
C SER A 351 16.32 -15.04 -0.22
N GLU A 352 16.49 -13.72 -0.29
CA GLU A 352 15.68 -12.74 0.44
C GLU A 352 14.99 -11.81 -0.55
N LYS A 353 13.70 -11.55 -0.29
CA LYS A 353 12.95 -10.55 -1.03
C LYS A 353 13.31 -9.14 -0.55
N ARG A 354 13.10 -8.16 -1.41
CA ARG A 354 13.22 -6.73 -1.11
C ARG A 354 12.03 -5.97 -1.69
N GLU A 355 11.62 -4.90 -1.04
CA GLU A 355 10.57 -4.00 -1.52
C GLU A 355 10.98 -3.39 -2.87
N GLY A 356 10.06 -3.44 -3.84
CA GLY A 356 10.23 -2.76 -5.12
C GLY A 356 11.27 -3.37 -6.07
N ALA A 357 11.96 -4.46 -5.71
CA ALA A 357 13.04 -5.04 -6.51
C ALA A 357 12.64 -5.38 -7.95
N PHE A 358 11.38 -5.77 -8.17
CA PHE A 358 10.81 -6.01 -9.50
C PHE A 358 10.67 -4.73 -10.34
N CYS A 359 10.47 -3.58 -9.70
CA CYS A 359 10.02 -2.33 -10.31
C CYS A 359 11.15 -1.32 -10.58
N VAL A 360 12.22 -1.35 -9.78
CA VAL A 360 13.27 -0.33 -9.78
C VAL A 360 14.44 -0.66 -10.72
N TRP A 361 15.26 0.35 -11.01
CA TRP A 361 16.34 0.27 -11.99
C TRP A 361 17.59 1.01 -11.53
N THR A 362 18.76 0.43 -11.79
CA THR A 362 20.02 1.18 -11.75
C THR A 362 20.19 2.02 -13.02
N ALA A 363 20.95 3.11 -12.93
CA ALA A 363 21.30 3.90 -14.11
C ALA A 363 22.12 3.10 -15.13
N GLY A 364 22.93 2.15 -14.65
CA GLY A 364 23.69 1.22 -15.48
C GLY A 364 22.78 0.34 -16.35
N GLU A 365 21.78 -0.30 -15.75
CA GLU A 365 20.79 -1.11 -16.48
C GLU A 365 20.09 -0.29 -17.58
N ILE A 366 19.70 0.95 -17.29
CA ILE A 366 19.02 1.79 -18.29
C ILE A 366 19.95 2.12 -19.46
N ARG A 367 21.23 2.40 -19.22
CA ARG A 367 22.20 2.63 -20.31
C ARG A 367 22.46 1.40 -21.13
N ASP A 368 22.61 0.24 -20.49
CA ASP A 368 22.86 -1.01 -21.19
C ASP A 368 21.67 -1.41 -22.07
N LEU A 369 20.45 -1.10 -21.63
CA LEU A 369 19.23 -1.41 -22.38
C LEU A 369 18.90 -0.41 -23.49
N LEU A 370 19.26 0.86 -23.30
CA LEU A 370 18.84 1.99 -24.16
C LEU A 370 20.05 2.75 -24.75
N GLY A 371 21.17 2.07 -24.99
CA GLY A 371 22.43 2.70 -25.40
C GLY A 371 22.50 3.20 -26.85
N GLU A 372 21.43 3.03 -27.64
CA GLU A 372 21.40 3.45 -29.04
C GLU A 372 21.32 4.98 -29.17
N THR A 373 22.11 5.56 -30.09
CA THR A 373 22.07 6.99 -30.42
C THR A 373 20.77 7.35 -31.14
N VAL A 374 20.12 8.44 -30.72
CA VAL A 374 18.92 8.95 -31.38
C VAL A 374 19.32 9.92 -32.49
N GLU A 375 18.91 9.61 -33.73
CA GLU A 375 19.15 10.47 -34.89
C GLU A 375 18.52 11.86 -34.67
N GLY A 376 19.31 12.91 -34.94
CA GLY A 376 18.89 14.30 -34.77
C GLY A 376 19.03 14.84 -33.34
N ALA A 377 19.32 13.99 -32.35
CA ALA A 377 19.50 14.43 -30.98
C ALA A 377 20.81 15.21 -30.80
N LYS A 378 20.73 16.30 -30.05
CA LYS A 378 21.86 17.16 -29.70
C LYS A 378 23.03 16.36 -29.15
N GLY A 379 24.23 16.60 -29.69
CA GLY A 379 25.46 15.97 -29.19
C GLY A 379 25.56 14.46 -29.42
N GLY A 380 24.68 13.86 -30.25
CA GLY A 380 24.64 12.42 -30.44
C GLY A 380 24.08 11.67 -29.23
N ALA A 381 23.15 12.30 -28.51
CA ALA A 381 22.56 11.71 -27.31
C ALA A 381 21.93 10.34 -27.58
N THR A 382 22.08 9.46 -26.60
CA THR A 382 21.49 8.13 -26.56
C THR A 382 20.04 8.16 -26.09
N GLN A 383 19.29 7.11 -26.41
CA GLN A 383 17.95 6.91 -25.87
C GLN A 383 17.97 6.88 -24.34
N ALA A 384 19.01 6.28 -23.73
CA ALA A 384 19.21 6.27 -22.29
C ALA A 384 19.31 7.67 -21.70
N GLU A 385 20.09 8.58 -22.29
CA GLU A 385 20.22 9.96 -21.77
C GLU A 385 18.90 10.72 -21.81
N ILE A 386 18.12 10.55 -22.88
CA ILE A 386 16.79 11.16 -23.02
C ILE A 386 15.81 10.57 -21.99
N PHE A 387 15.79 9.24 -21.86
CA PHE A 387 14.92 8.52 -20.93
C PHE A 387 15.25 8.85 -19.47
N MET A 388 16.53 8.83 -19.11
CA MET A 388 17.02 9.14 -17.77
C MET A 388 16.73 10.58 -17.39
N HIS A 389 16.88 11.54 -18.33
CA HIS A 389 16.50 12.93 -18.09
C HIS A 389 15.01 13.02 -17.79
N HIS A 390 14.14 12.52 -18.68
CA HIS A 390 12.69 12.58 -18.53
C HIS A 390 12.20 11.98 -17.20
N TYR A 391 12.70 10.78 -16.85
CA TYR A 391 12.28 10.03 -15.66
C TYR A 391 13.10 10.30 -14.39
N GLY A 392 13.98 11.31 -14.40
CA GLY A 392 14.73 11.71 -13.20
C GLY A 392 15.66 10.64 -12.65
N VAL A 393 16.25 9.81 -13.52
CA VAL A 393 17.19 8.76 -13.13
C VAL A 393 18.53 9.40 -12.79
N LYS A 394 19.09 9.02 -11.64
CA LYS A 394 20.40 9.47 -11.15
C LYS A 394 21.38 8.30 -11.08
N GLU A 395 22.67 8.62 -11.25
CA GLU A 395 23.78 7.66 -11.19
C GLU A 395 23.80 6.83 -9.90
N GLN A 396 23.53 7.46 -8.76
CA GLN A 396 23.59 6.85 -7.43
C GLN A 396 22.21 6.43 -6.90
N GLY A 397 21.21 6.34 -7.78
CA GLY A 397 19.82 6.18 -7.38
C GLY A 397 19.14 7.51 -7.03
N ASN A 398 17.81 7.49 -6.99
CA ASN A 398 17.01 8.69 -6.73
C ASN A 398 16.11 8.57 -5.50
N VAL A 399 16.34 7.56 -4.66
CA VAL A 399 15.65 7.37 -3.37
C VAL A 399 16.56 7.87 -2.24
N GLU A 400 16.05 8.77 -1.40
CA GLU A 400 16.80 9.29 -0.26
C GLU A 400 16.77 8.28 0.91
N PRO A 401 17.82 8.21 1.75
CA PRO A 401 17.90 7.24 2.86
C PRO A 401 16.73 7.33 3.86
N GLU A 402 16.14 8.50 4.04
CA GLU A 402 14.99 8.70 4.93
C GLU A 402 13.71 8.00 4.43
N GLN A 403 13.61 7.76 3.12
CA GLN A 403 12.48 7.07 2.47
C GLN A 403 12.71 5.55 2.38
N ASP A 404 13.94 5.09 2.62
CA ASP A 404 14.36 3.68 2.55
C ASP A 404 15.11 3.29 3.82
N PRO A 405 14.41 3.17 4.97
CA PRO A 405 15.04 2.93 6.26
C PRO A 405 15.79 1.59 6.35
N HIS A 406 15.51 0.64 5.46
CA HIS A 406 16.17 -0.67 5.40
C HIS A 406 17.27 -0.75 4.32
N GLY A 407 17.47 0.30 3.52
CA GLY A 407 18.50 0.32 2.47
C GLY A 407 18.22 -0.64 1.31
N GLU A 408 16.96 -1.00 1.07
CA GLU A 408 16.55 -1.95 0.04
C GLU A 408 16.63 -1.35 -1.38
N LEU A 409 16.55 -0.03 -1.49
CA LEU A 409 16.54 0.78 -2.71
C LEU A 409 17.84 1.57 -2.93
N LEU A 410 18.91 1.27 -2.18
CA LEU A 410 20.21 1.92 -2.34
C LEU A 410 20.74 1.76 -3.78
N GLY A 411 21.06 2.88 -4.44
CA GLY A 411 21.54 2.88 -5.83
C GLY A 411 20.43 2.66 -6.87
N GLN A 412 19.18 2.49 -6.45
CA GLN A 412 18.04 2.23 -7.30
C GLN A 412 17.32 3.53 -7.67
N ASN A 413 16.66 3.50 -8.84
CA ASN A 413 15.83 4.58 -9.31
C ASN A 413 14.38 4.12 -9.42
N VAL A 414 13.50 4.89 -8.79
CA VAL A 414 12.06 4.88 -9.06
C VAL A 414 11.81 5.90 -10.16
N LEU A 415 11.25 5.45 -11.28
CA LEU A 415 10.94 6.34 -12.40
C LEU A 415 9.86 7.34 -11.97
N ILE A 416 10.09 8.63 -12.26
CA ILE A 416 9.15 9.72 -11.99
C ILE A 416 9.32 10.75 -13.10
N VAL A 417 8.23 11.24 -13.68
CA VAL A 417 8.33 12.28 -14.72
C VAL A 417 8.81 13.59 -14.07
N ARG A 418 10.11 13.91 -14.24
CA ARG A 418 10.72 15.14 -13.73
C ARG A 418 10.66 16.28 -14.74
N TYR A 419 10.68 15.96 -16.03
CA TYR A 419 10.59 16.95 -17.10
C TYR A 419 9.50 16.54 -18.08
N SER A 420 8.68 17.49 -18.51
CA SER A 420 7.66 17.22 -19.51
C SER A 420 8.30 16.79 -20.85
N VAL A 421 7.49 16.24 -21.75
CA VAL A 421 7.94 15.85 -23.08
C VAL A 421 8.47 17.07 -23.84
N GLU A 422 7.85 18.23 -23.69
CA GLU A 422 8.27 19.49 -24.32
C GLU A 422 9.62 19.98 -23.78
N LEU A 423 9.82 19.93 -22.46
CA LEU A 423 11.10 20.29 -21.85
C LEU A 423 12.21 19.32 -22.25
N THR A 424 11.89 18.03 -22.32
CA THR A 424 12.82 16.99 -22.79
C THR A 424 13.18 17.22 -24.26
N ALA A 425 12.20 17.51 -25.11
CA ALA A 425 12.40 17.82 -26.52
C ALA A 425 13.32 19.04 -26.71
N ALA A 426 13.08 20.11 -25.96
CA ALA A 426 13.92 21.30 -25.97
C ALA A 426 15.35 21.03 -25.48
N GLN A 427 15.55 20.17 -24.47
CA GLN A 427 16.86 19.84 -23.94
C GLN A 427 17.76 19.12 -24.97
N PHE A 428 17.16 18.26 -25.79
CA PHE A 428 17.87 17.39 -26.74
C PHE A 428 17.72 17.82 -28.21
N ASP A 429 17.15 19.01 -28.48
CA ASP A 429 16.88 19.53 -29.83
C ASP A 429 16.06 18.57 -30.71
N LEU A 430 15.08 17.88 -30.12
CA LEU A 430 14.16 16.95 -30.80
C LEU A 430 12.76 17.54 -30.93
N SER A 431 11.93 16.95 -31.79
CA SER A 431 10.48 17.24 -31.78
C SER A 431 9.81 16.50 -30.61
N VAL A 432 8.65 17.01 -30.18
CA VAL A 432 7.83 16.38 -29.12
C VAL A 432 7.49 14.93 -29.52
N GLU A 433 7.06 14.74 -30.76
CA GLU A 433 6.68 13.42 -31.30
C GLU A 433 7.86 12.44 -31.29
N LYS A 434 9.08 12.93 -31.58
CA LYS A 434 10.25 12.07 -31.55
C LYS A 434 10.62 11.66 -30.13
N VAL A 435 10.49 12.56 -29.15
CA VAL A 435 10.68 12.22 -27.74
C VAL A 435 9.64 11.21 -27.27
N GLU A 436 8.37 11.37 -27.65
CA GLU A 436 7.31 10.40 -27.31
C GLU A 436 7.62 9.00 -27.85
N GLU A 437 8.07 8.90 -29.11
CA GLU A 437 8.51 7.64 -29.73
C GLU A 437 9.66 7.00 -28.95
N VAL A 438 10.69 7.78 -28.63
CA VAL A 438 11.90 7.35 -27.90
C VAL A 438 11.54 6.86 -26.49
N LEU A 439 10.67 7.58 -25.78
CA LEU A 439 10.21 7.20 -24.44
C LEU A 439 9.32 5.95 -24.47
N ALA A 440 8.42 5.84 -25.46
CA ALA A 440 7.55 4.67 -25.63
C ALA A 440 8.36 3.39 -25.92
N ALA A 441 9.32 3.46 -26.84
CA ALA A 441 10.23 2.36 -27.12
C ALA A 441 11.08 1.99 -25.88
N GLY A 442 11.50 2.98 -25.09
CA GLY A 442 12.23 2.75 -23.86
C GLY A 442 11.40 2.00 -22.81
N ARG A 443 10.16 2.45 -22.56
CA ARG A 443 9.22 1.77 -21.66
C ARG A 443 8.95 0.34 -22.10
N GLU A 444 8.74 0.11 -23.40
CA GLU A 444 8.54 -1.23 -23.94
C GLU A 444 9.76 -2.13 -23.71
N ARG A 445 10.96 -1.63 -23.97
CA ARG A 445 12.20 -2.39 -23.75
C ARG A 445 12.38 -2.79 -22.29
N LEU A 446 12.16 -1.86 -21.37
CA LEU A 446 12.18 -2.12 -19.92
C LEU A 446 11.10 -3.13 -19.52
N ALA A 447 9.89 -3.02 -20.07
CA ALA A 447 8.79 -3.95 -19.79
C ALA A 447 9.12 -5.38 -20.24
N GLN A 448 9.77 -5.56 -21.39
CA GLN A 448 10.19 -6.90 -21.83
C GLN A 448 11.25 -7.52 -20.91
N VAL A 449 12.20 -6.72 -20.43
CA VAL A 449 13.21 -7.18 -19.48
C VAL A 449 12.58 -7.54 -18.14
N ARG A 450 11.65 -6.70 -17.66
CA ARG A 450 10.97 -6.89 -16.38
C ARG A 450 10.19 -8.21 -16.32
N LYS A 451 9.63 -8.69 -17.43
CA LYS A 451 8.98 -10.02 -17.50
C LYS A 451 9.92 -11.20 -17.15
N GLY A 452 11.24 -11.01 -17.27
CA GLY A 452 12.23 -12.02 -16.92
C GLY A 452 12.71 -11.94 -15.46
N ARG A 453 12.33 -10.90 -14.71
CA ARG A 453 12.65 -10.78 -13.28
C ARG A 453 11.75 -11.70 -12.45
N PRO A 454 12.19 -12.18 -11.27
CA PRO A 454 11.31 -12.89 -10.35
C PRO A 454 10.08 -12.02 -10.02
N PRO A 455 8.87 -12.47 -10.35
CA PRO A 455 7.68 -11.64 -10.13
C PRO A 455 7.36 -11.54 -8.63
N PRO A 456 6.72 -10.44 -8.20
CA PRO A 456 6.14 -10.38 -6.87
C PRO A 456 5.08 -11.46 -6.70
N HIS A 457 4.79 -11.83 -5.45
CA HIS A 457 3.71 -12.77 -5.17
C HIS A 457 2.36 -12.15 -5.54
N LEU A 458 1.47 -12.94 -6.13
CA LEU A 458 0.11 -12.54 -6.45
C LEU A 458 -0.84 -13.13 -5.40
N ASP A 459 -1.57 -12.28 -4.68
CA ASP A 459 -2.63 -12.75 -3.78
C ASP A 459 -3.86 -13.12 -4.61
N THR A 460 -4.05 -14.42 -4.78
CA THR A 460 -5.08 -14.97 -5.66
C THR A 460 -6.49 -14.95 -5.05
N LYS A 461 -6.71 -14.32 -3.88
CA LYS A 461 -8.05 -14.23 -3.30
C LYS A 461 -8.95 -13.38 -4.20
N MET A 462 -10.11 -13.93 -4.55
CA MET A 462 -11.14 -13.23 -5.29
C MET A 462 -12.23 -12.71 -4.34
N LEU A 463 -12.08 -11.46 -3.91
CA LEU A 463 -13.03 -10.83 -3.00
C LEU A 463 -14.19 -10.24 -3.81
N SER A 464 -15.42 -10.73 -3.58
CA SER A 464 -16.61 -10.30 -4.34
C SER A 464 -16.85 -8.79 -4.26
N SER A 465 -16.56 -8.17 -3.10
CA SER A 465 -16.71 -6.72 -2.91
C SER A 465 -15.71 -5.89 -3.69
N TRP A 466 -14.54 -6.44 -4.02
CA TRP A 466 -13.51 -5.74 -4.81
C TRP A 466 -13.69 -5.99 -6.30
N ASN A 467 -14.05 -7.22 -6.68
CA ASN A 467 -14.43 -7.57 -8.04
C ASN A 467 -15.60 -6.71 -8.53
N GLY A 468 -16.65 -6.53 -7.71
CA GLY A 468 -17.77 -5.66 -8.06
C GLY A 468 -17.39 -4.19 -8.28
N LYS A 469 -16.28 -3.70 -7.69
CA LYS A 469 -15.80 -2.32 -7.95
C LYS A 469 -15.21 -2.18 -9.35
N ILE A 470 -14.59 -3.23 -9.88
CA ILE A 470 -14.13 -3.25 -11.28
C ILE A 470 -15.32 -3.32 -12.23
N ASP A 471 -16.26 -4.22 -11.95
CA ASP A 471 -17.42 -4.47 -12.84
C ASP A 471 -18.36 -3.25 -12.92
N THR A 472 -18.60 -2.55 -11.81
CA THR A 472 -19.42 -1.32 -11.78
C THR A 472 -18.75 -0.10 -12.41
N GLY A 473 -17.45 -0.18 -12.71
CA GLY A 473 -16.68 0.84 -13.44
C GLY A 473 -16.73 0.69 -14.97
N GLN A 474 -17.31 -0.40 -15.49
CA GLN A 474 -17.63 -0.49 -16.91
C GLN A 474 -18.90 0.34 -17.17
N PRO A 475 -18.86 1.35 -18.07
CA PRO A 475 -20.10 1.89 -18.60
C PRO A 475 -20.86 0.73 -19.24
N SER A 476 -22.06 0.47 -18.74
CA SER A 476 -23.02 -0.40 -19.41
C SER A 476 -23.17 0.05 -20.86
N GLU A 477 -23.00 -0.89 -21.80
CA GLU A 477 -23.23 -0.72 -23.24
C GLU A 477 -24.53 0.04 -23.57
#